data_AF-A0A3Q8V294-F1
#
_entry.id   AF-A0A3Q8V294-F1
#
_cell.length_a   1.000
_cell.length_b   1.000
_cell.length_c   1.000
_cell.angle_alpha   90.00
_cell.angle_beta   90.00
_cell.angle_gamma   90.00
#
_symmetry.space_group_name_H-M   'P 1'
#
loop_
_entity.id
_entity.type
_entity.pdbx_description
1 polymer ?
#
loop_
_entity_poly.entity_id
_entity_poly.type
_entity_poly.pdbx_seq_one_letter_code
_entity_poly.pdbx_strand_id
1 'polypeptide(L)'
;MKKSTRGALAAVIACAAAAGGSASATAAEQSEVTVPLHGVEYALGMQAPEITLGLPVPLPSGSPEGPDYVEGQLLPDHVLPRVPVNNSLPSARVKAPLSDVVGDHSVDAVEAELSASDVRATTPGAGLGLPLTAPRGELWGLPALQLPSAGLHAPRLSAQPTTALGLT
;
A
#
# COMPACT_ATOMS: atom_id res chain seq x y z
N MET A 1 26.44 -11.09 46.21
CA MET A 1 25.36 -10.38 45.48
C MET A 1 25.71 -10.28 43.98
N LYS A 2 24.77 -10.68 43.12
CA LYS A 2 24.41 -10.08 41.81
C LYS A 2 25.45 -10.08 40.66
N LYS A 3 25.44 -11.12 39.81
CA LYS A 3 25.79 -10.98 38.38
C LYS A 3 24.86 -11.71 37.38
N SER A 4 23.97 -12.60 37.81
CA SER A 4 23.15 -13.39 36.87
C SER A 4 21.87 -12.71 36.36
N THR A 5 21.39 -11.65 37.00
CA THR A 5 20.06 -11.08 36.70
C THR A 5 20.07 -10.08 35.54
N ARG A 6 21.22 -9.48 35.21
CA ARG A 6 21.33 -8.49 34.12
C ARG A 6 21.34 -9.12 32.73
N GLY A 7 21.92 -10.31 32.57
CA GLY A 7 21.96 -11.01 31.27
C GLY A 7 20.60 -11.56 30.85
N ALA A 8 19.82 -12.09 31.80
CA ALA A 8 18.49 -12.60 31.53
C ALA A 8 17.50 -11.49 31.12
N LEU A 9 17.59 -10.30 31.73
CA LEU A 9 16.74 -9.17 31.35
C LEU A 9 17.10 -8.64 29.94
N ALA A 10 18.39 -8.58 29.60
CA ALA A 10 18.83 -8.18 28.27
C ALA A 10 18.37 -9.17 27.18
N ALA A 11 18.40 -10.47 27.46
CA ALA A 11 17.90 -11.49 26.54
C ALA A 11 16.38 -11.41 26.34
N VAL A 12 15.62 -11.14 27.41
CA VAL A 12 14.16 -10.99 27.31
C VAL A 12 13.77 -9.70 26.57
N ILE A 13 14.51 -8.60 26.74
CA ILE A 13 14.28 -7.36 25.98
C ILE A 13 14.61 -7.54 24.49
N ALA A 14 15.66 -8.29 24.16
CA ALA A 14 15.99 -8.62 22.76
C ALA A 14 14.93 -9.51 22.10
N CYS A 15 14.37 -10.50 22.82
CA CYS A 15 13.26 -11.32 22.31
C CYS A 15 11.94 -10.55 22.19
N ALA A 16 11.65 -9.62 23.10
CA ALA A 16 10.44 -8.79 23.03
C ALA A 16 10.50 -7.77 21.88
N ALA A 17 11.69 -7.26 21.54
CA ALA A 17 11.87 -6.41 20.36
C ALA A 17 11.68 -7.18 19.04
N ALA A 18 12.09 -8.45 18.99
CA ALA A 18 11.87 -9.31 17.82
C ALA A 18 10.39 -9.73 17.63
N ALA A 19 9.59 -9.74 18.70
CA ALA A 19 8.15 -10.03 18.64
C ALA A 19 7.28 -8.78 18.38
N GLY A 20 7.82 -7.57 18.58
CA GLY A 20 7.15 -6.29 18.30
C GLY A 20 7.41 -5.73 16.91
N GLY A 21 8.28 -6.37 16.13
CA GLY A 21 8.36 -6.14 14.70
C GLY A 21 7.09 -6.67 14.07
N SER A 22 6.13 -5.79 13.82
CA SER A 22 5.21 -5.97 12.69
C SER A 22 6.08 -6.41 11.53
N ALA A 23 6.01 -7.69 11.19
CA ALA A 23 6.54 -8.18 9.95
C ALA A 23 5.83 -7.36 8.88
N SER A 24 6.50 -6.31 8.40
CA SER A 24 6.19 -5.74 7.10
C SER A 24 6.15 -6.96 6.21
N ALA A 25 4.96 -7.26 5.69
CA ALA A 25 4.81 -8.29 4.70
C ALA A 25 5.91 -8.00 3.68
N THR A 26 6.86 -8.93 3.54
CA THR A 26 7.97 -8.74 2.64
C THR A 26 7.35 -8.46 1.29
N ALA A 27 7.53 -7.23 0.78
CA ALA A 27 7.17 -6.89 -0.58
C ALA A 27 7.69 -8.04 -1.44
N ALA A 28 6.79 -8.72 -2.15
CA ALA A 28 7.13 -9.87 -2.97
C ALA A 28 8.35 -9.53 -3.83
N GLU A 29 9.27 -10.47 -4.06
CA GLU A 29 10.43 -10.25 -4.95
C GLU A 29 9.93 -9.65 -6.27
N GLN A 30 10.19 -8.36 -6.48
CA GLN A 30 9.80 -7.65 -7.68
C GLN A 30 10.87 -7.89 -8.73
N SER A 31 10.46 -8.33 -9.91
CA SER A 31 11.37 -8.36 -11.07
C SER A 31 11.69 -6.92 -11.46
N GLU A 32 12.97 -6.58 -11.52
CA GLU A 32 13.43 -5.25 -11.91
C GLU A 32 13.66 -5.15 -13.42
N VAL A 33 13.30 -4.01 -13.99
CA VAL A 33 13.51 -3.68 -15.40
C VAL A 33 14.32 -2.39 -15.48
N THR A 34 15.46 -2.44 -16.15
CA THR A 34 16.27 -1.26 -16.44
C THR A 34 15.84 -0.65 -17.78
N VAL A 35 15.61 0.66 -17.79
CA VAL A 35 15.21 1.39 -19.00
C VAL A 35 16.46 1.67 -19.85
N PRO A 36 16.51 1.24 -21.13
CA PRO A 36 17.67 1.46 -21.99
C PRO A 36 17.70 2.92 -22.46
N LEU A 37 18.50 3.76 -21.80
CA LEU A 37 18.63 5.19 -22.12
C LEU A 37 19.85 5.53 -23.01
N HIS A 38 20.46 4.54 -23.66
CA HIS A 38 21.62 4.73 -24.54
C HIS A 38 21.40 5.75 -25.66
N GLY A 39 20.17 5.88 -26.19
CA GLY A 39 19.86 6.89 -27.21
C GLY A 39 20.01 8.33 -26.72
N VAL A 40 19.82 8.57 -25.41
CA VAL A 40 19.97 9.88 -24.78
C VAL A 40 21.45 10.26 -24.69
N GLU A 41 22.34 9.27 -24.47
CA GLU A 41 23.79 9.46 -24.43
C GLU A 41 24.31 10.02 -25.76
N TYR A 42 23.89 9.40 -26.86
CA TYR A 42 24.27 9.82 -28.21
C TYR A 42 23.71 11.20 -28.59
N ALA A 43 22.52 11.56 -28.10
CA ALA A 43 21.87 12.82 -28.45
C ALA A 43 22.40 14.01 -27.63
N LEU A 44 22.72 13.79 -26.35
CA LEU A 44 23.13 14.85 -25.43
C LEU A 44 24.65 14.92 -25.21
N GLY A 45 25.42 13.92 -25.68
CA GLY A 45 26.87 13.89 -25.52
C GLY A 45 27.33 13.78 -24.06
N MET A 46 26.46 13.33 -23.18
CA MET A 46 26.72 13.12 -21.75
C MET A 46 26.32 11.69 -21.37
N GLN A 47 26.84 11.19 -20.26
CA GLN A 47 26.45 9.88 -19.74
C GLN A 47 24.98 9.90 -19.30
N ALA A 48 24.20 8.89 -19.70
CA ALA A 48 22.77 8.86 -19.41
C ALA A 48 22.52 8.45 -17.95
N PRO A 49 21.42 8.92 -17.35
CA PRO A 49 20.99 8.38 -16.08
C PRO A 49 20.56 6.92 -16.25
N GLU A 50 20.80 6.11 -15.22
CA GLU A 50 20.27 4.75 -15.10
C GLU A 50 18.92 4.81 -14.39
N ILE A 51 17.88 4.20 -14.98
CA ILE A 51 16.54 4.10 -14.39
C ILE A 51 16.17 2.63 -14.25
N THR A 52 15.95 2.19 -13.01
CA THR A 52 15.51 0.83 -12.68
C THR A 52 14.13 0.89 -12.03
N LEU A 53 13.21 0.05 -12.51
CA LEU A 53 11.82 -0.01 -12.04
C LEU A 53 11.45 -1.44 -11.67
N GLY A 54 10.86 -1.63 -10.50
CA GLY A 54 10.20 -2.88 -10.12
C GLY A 54 8.91 -3.10 -10.92
N LEU A 55 8.52 -4.37 -11.10
CA LEU A 55 7.23 -4.74 -11.68
C LEU A 55 6.21 -5.09 -10.59
N PRO A 56 5.02 -4.46 -10.56
CA PRO A 56 3.96 -4.82 -9.63
C PRO A 56 3.24 -6.10 -10.08
N VAL A 57 2.96 -7.00 -9.15
CA VAL A 57 2.15 -8.22 -9.39
C VAL A 57 0.92 -8.16 -8.49
N PRO A 58 -0.22 -7.62 -8.96
CA PRO A 58 -1.44 -7.56 -8.15
C PRO A 58 -1.99 -8.96 -7.95
N LEU A 59 -2.20 -9.35 -6.69
CA LEU A 59 -2.80 -10.64 -6.35
C LEU A 59 -4.03 -10.41 -5.45
N PRO A 60 -5.13 -11.17 -5.68
CA PRO A 60 -6.22 -11.20 -4.72
C PRO A 60 -5.67 -11.71 -3.39
N SER A 61 -5.95 -10.97 -2.33
CA SER A 61 -5.21 -11.11 -1.06
C SER A 61 -6.01 -11.76 0.07
N GLY A 62 -7.25 -12.13 -0.21
CA GLY A 62 -8.15 -12.71 0.78
C GLY A 62 -9.50 -13.07 0.20
N SER A 63 -10.37 -13.55 1.08
CA SER A 63 -11.77 -13.77 0.75
C SER A 63 -12.49 -12.44 0.51
N PRO A 64 -13.55 -12.43 -0.31
CA PRO A 64 -14.42 -11.27 -0.41
C PRO A 64 -14.95 -10.83 0.96
N GLU A 65 -14.93 -9.54 1.23
CA GLU A 65 -15.63 -8.91 2.35
C GLU A 65 -17.13 -8.96 2.09
N GLY A 66 -17.84 -9.64 3.00
CA GLY A 66 -19.28 -9.82 2.92
C GLY A 66 -20.09 -8.57 3.28
N PRO A 67 -21.42 -8.68 3.24
CA PRO A 67 -22.32 -7.59 3.58
C PRO A 67 -22.23 -7.20 5.06
N ASP A 68 -22.30 -5.90 5.35
CA ASP A 68 -22.21 -5.32 6.69
C ASP A 68 -23.60 -4.93 7.20
N TYR A 69 -24.02 -5.44 8.35
CA TYR A 69 -25.33 -5.05 8.91
C TYR A 69 -25.32 -3.60 9.40
N VAL A 70 -26.30 -2.81 8.95
CA VAL A 70 -26.48 -1.42 9.38
C VAL A 70 -27.79 -1.30 10.14
N GLU A 71 -27.70 -0.74 11.34
CA GLU A 71 -28.87 -0.52 12.19
C GLU A 71 -29.88 0.41 11.50
N GLY A 72 -31.16 0.03 11.58
CA GLY A 72 -32.25 0.80 10.96
C GLY A 72 -32.50 0.49 9.48
N GLN A 73 -31.66 -0.32 8.84
CA GLN A 73 -31.86 -0.84 7.49
C GLN A 73 -32.38 -2.28 7.52
N LEU A 74 -33.20 -2.65 6.53
CA LEU A 74 -33.67 -4.04 6.36
C LEU A 74 -32.67 -4.90 5.58
N LEU A 75 -31.88 -4.29 4.69
CA LEU A 75 -30.79 -4.95 4.01
C LEU A 75 -29.46 -4.51 4.61
N PRO A 76 -28.47 -5.41 4.64
CA PRO A 76 -27.12 -5.01 4.97
C PRO A 76 -26.54 -4.11 3.88
N ASP A 77 -25.58 -3.28 4.27
CA ASP A 77 -24.75 -2.55 3.34
C ASP A 77 -23.82 -3.51 2.58
N HIS A 78 -23.39 -3.12 1.38
CA HIS A 78 -22.54 -3.95 0.51
C HIS A 78 -23.13 -5.34 0.16
N VAL A 79 -24.36 -5.35 -0.36
CA VAL A 79 -25.03 -6.55 -0.90
C VAL A 79 -24.16 -7.26 -1.95
N LEU A 80 -23.42 -6.49 -2.77
CA LEU A 80 -22.33 -7.05 -3.57
C LEU A 80 -21.00 -6.97 -2.79
N PRO A 81 -20.31 -8.12 -2.59
CA PRO A 81 -19.13 -8.19 -1.76
C PRO A 81 -17.94 -7.44 -2.39
N ARG A 82 -17.09 -6.88 -1.54
CA ARG A 82 -15.83 -6.25 -1.97
C ARG A 82 -14.70 -7.28 -1.96
N VAL A 83 -13.76 -7.20 -2.88
CA VAL A 83 -12.59 -8.09 -2.91
C VAL A 83 -11.35 -7.30 -2.50
N PRO A 84 -10.61 -7.72 -1.46
CA PRO A 84 -9.35 -7.11 -1.10
C PRO A 84 -8.25 -7.55 -2.08
N VAL A 85 -7.56 -6.56 -2.66
CA VAL A 85 -6.41 -6.75 -3.55
C VAL A 85 -5.19 -6.17 -2.84
N ASN A 86 -4.19 -7.02 -2.56
CA ASN A 86 -2.89 -6.52 -2.15
C ASN A 86 -2.04 -6.39 -3.40
N ASN A 87 -1.29 -5.30 -3.44
CA ASN A 87 -0.29 -5.05 -4.46
C ASN A 87 0.91 -4.41 -3.78
N SER A 88 1.97 -4.20 -4.53
CA SER A 88 3.16 -3.48 -4.12
C SER A 88 3.36 -2.31 -5.06
N LEU A 89 3.60 -1.11 -4.52
CA LEU A 89 4.23 -0.04 -5.27
C LEU A 89 5.63 -0.53 -5.65
N PRO A 90 6.00 -0.45 -6.93
CA PRO A 90 7.32 -0.88 -7.36
C PRO A 90 8.43 -0.01 -6.78
N SER A 91 9.58 -0.62 -6.53
CA SER A 91 10.81 0.15 -6.33
C SER A 91 11.11 0.97 -7.60
N ALA A 92 11.69 2.16 -7.42
CA ALA A 92 12.23 2.93 -8.52
C ALA A 92 13.55 3.54 -8.10
N ARG A 93 14.57 3.42 -8.94
CA ARG A 93 15.89 4.00 -8.71
C ARG A 93 16.29 4.81 -9.92
N VAL A 94 16.75 6.03 -9.67
CA VAL A 94 17.33 6.91 -10.69
C VAL A 94 18.72 7.29 -10.21
N LYS A 95 19.73 6.97 -11.01
CA LYS A 95 21.11 7.36 -10.77
C LYS A 95 21.60 8.24 -11.91
N ALA A 96 21.95 9.48 -11.61
CA ALA A 96 22.42 10.45 -12.60
C ALA A 96 23.90 10.79 -12.34
N PRO A 97 24.81 10.51 -13.27
CA PRO A 97 26.23 10.87 -13.14
C PRO A 97 26.43 12.39 -13.17
N LEU A 98 27.32 12.91 -12.32
CA LEU A 98 27.59 14.35 -12.16
C LEU A 98 28.98 14.79 -12.66
N SER A 99 29.87 13.82 -12.89
CA SER A 99 31.32 14.03 -12.97
C SER A 99 31.79 15.04 -14.03
N ASP A 100 30.96 15.37 -15.03
CA ASP A 100 31.30 16.34 -16.09
C ASP A 100 30.60 17.72 -15.96
N VAL A 101 29.62 17.88 -15.06
CA VAL A 101 28.78 19.09 -15.01
C VAL A 101 29.16 20.03 -13.85
N VAL A 102 29.63 19.47 -12.73
CA VAL A 102 29.85 20.24 -11.49
C VAL A 102 31.31 20.67 -11.30
N GLY A 103 32.26 20.07 -12.02
CA GLY A 103 33.69 20.42 -11.95
C GLY A 103 34.37 20.11 -10.61
N ASP A 104 33.63 19.52 -9.67
CA ASP A 104 34.09 19.06 -8.37
C ASP A 104 34.15 17.52 -8.37
N HIS A 105 35.35 16.95 -8.28
CA HIS A 105 35.60 15.51 -8.35
C HIS A 105 35.26 14.76 -7.06
N SER A 106 34.56 15.40 -6.12
CA SER A 106 34.17 14.81 -4.83
C SER A 106 32.79 14.14 -4.85
N VAL A 107 31.98 14.38 -5.88
CA VAL A 107 30.64 13.78 -6.02
C VAL A 107 30.49 13.17 -7.40
N ASP A 108 30.29 11.86 -7.45
CA ASP A 108 30.24 11.09 -8.70
C ASP A 108 28.81 11.02 -9.26
N ALA A 109 27.79 10.89 -8.41
CA ALA A 109 26.41 10.78 -8.86
C ALA A 109 25.38 11.29 -7.85
N VAL A 110 24.21 11.68 -8.37
CA VAL A 110 22.99 11.85 -7.57
C VAL A 110 22.16 10.58 -7.70
N GLU A 111 21.68 10.06 -6.57
CA GLU A 111 20.78 8.92 -6.53
C GLU A 111 19.46 9.32 -5.88
N ALA A 112 18.36 8.92 -6.52
CA ALA A 112 17.02 9.00 -5.98
C ALA A 112 16.43 7.59 -5.96
N GLU A 113 15.99 7.15 -4.79
CA GLU A 113 15.42 5.82 -4.58
C GLU A 113 14.02 5.93 -3.96
N LEU A 114 13.06 5.26 -4.59
CA LEU A 114 11.75 4.97 -4.06
C LEU A 114 11.73 3.49 -3.69
N SER A 115 11.60 3.19 -2.40
CA SER A 115 11.55 1.82 -1.93
C SER A 115 10.19 1.19 -2.20
N ALA A 116 10.18 -0.11 -2.54
CA ALA A 116 8.95 -0.86 -2.69
C ALA A 116 8.10 -0.74 -1.42
N SER A 117 6.79 -0.52 -1.59
CA SER A 117 5.87 -0.25 -0.48
C SER A 117 4.56 -0.99 -0.68
N ASP A 118 3.97 -1.51 0.40
CA ASP A 118 2.70 -2.23 0.30
C ASP A 118 1.55 -1.31 -0.11
N VAL A 119 0.69 -1.83 -0.99
CA VAL A 119 -0.56 -1.21 -1.41
C VAL A 119 -1.71 -2.14 -1.04
N ARG A 120 -2.67 -1.61 -0.29
CA ARG A 120 -3.94 -2.30 -0.03
C ARG A 120 -5.05 -1.59 -0.79
N ALA A 121 -5.74 -2.34 -1.63
CA ALA A 121 -6.91 -1.88 -2.35
C ALA A 121 -8.14 -2.75 -2.06
N THR A 122 -9.33 -2.15 -2.12
CA THR A 122 -10.60 -2.90 -2.11
C THR A 122 -11.40 -2.54 -3.36
N THR A 123 -11.99 -3.54 -4.00
CA THR A 123 -12.86 -3.29 -5.16
C THR A 123 -14.10 -2.50 -4.74
N PRO A 124 -14.75 -1.80 -5.69
CA PRO A 124 -16.06 -1.21 -5.44
C PRO A 124 -17.04 -2.27 -4.91
N GLY A 125 -17.89 -1.88 -3.96
CA GLY A 125 -19.06 -2.65 -3.52
C GLY A 125 -20.34 -2.06 -4.10
N ALA A 126 -21.48 -2.70 -3.86
CA ALA A 126 -22.78 -2.12 -4.19
C ALA A 126 -23.81 -2.38 -3.09
N GLY A 127 -24.68 -1.40 -2.87
CA GLY A 127 -25.76 -1.44 -1.88
C GLY A 127 -27.14 -1.27 -2.52
N LEU A 128 -28.14 -1.83 -1.86
CA LEU A 128 -29.56 -1.71 -2.24
C LEU A 128 -30.36 -1.29 -1.00
N GLY A 129 -31.10 -0.19 -1.12
CA GLY A 129 -32.09 0.24 -0.15
C GLY A 129 -33.48 -0.24 -0.56
N LEU A 130 -34.14 -0.98 0.33
CA LEU A 130 -35.52 -1.41 0.14
C LEU A 130 -36.50 -0.24 0.32
N PRO A 131 -37.69 -0.31 -0.29
CA PRO A 131 -38.74 0.70 -0.10
C PRO A 131 -39.39 0.68 1.29
N LEU A 132 -38.81 -0.05 2.24
CA LEU A 132 -39.30 -0.18 3.62
C LEU A 132 -38.16 0.08 4.61
N THR A 133 -38.46 0.82 5.68
CA THR A 133 -37.53 1.01 6.80
C THR A 133 -37.48 -0.23 7.69
N ALA A 134 -36.50 -0.30 8.61
CA ALA A 134 -36.60 -1.25 9.72
C ALA A 134 -37.86 -0.98 10.58
N PRO A 135 -38.35 -1.98 11.34
CA PRO A 135 -39.37 -1.81 12.38
C PRO A 135 -39.05 -0.66 13.33
N ARG A 136 -40.01 0.21 13.62
CA ARG A 136 -39.83 1.36 14.54
C ARG A 136 -40.86 1.32 15.67
N GLY A 137 -40.42 1.60 16.90
CA GLY A 137 -41.30 1.61 18.08
C GLY A 137 -42.45 2.62 17.99
N GLU A 138 -42.19 3.77 17.36
CA GLU A 138 -43.17 4.84 17.10
C GLU A 138 -44.34 4.39 16.21
N LEU A 139 -44.11 3.36 15.38
CA LEU A 139 -45.09 2.76 14.48
C LEU A 139 -45.56 1.40 14.99
N TRP A 140 -45.49 1.15 16.30
CA TRP A 140 -45.83 -0.14 16.91
C TRP A 140 -45.05 -1.33 16.33
N GLY A 141 -43.79 -1.09 15.92
CA GLY A 141 -42.96 -2.09 15.25
C GLY A 141 -43.26 -2.27 13.76
N LEU A 142 -44.14 -1.47 13.17
CA LEU A 142 -44.38 -1.49 11.73
C LEU A 142 -43.27 -0.72 10.98
N PRO A 143 -42.87 -1.18 9.78
CA PRO A 143 -41.95 -0.45 8.92
C PRO A 143 -42.69 0.70 8.21
N ALA A 144 -41.99 1.79 7.93
CA ALA A 144 -42.48 2.90 7.09
C ALA A 144 -42.07 2.71 5.63
N LEU A 145 -42.79 3.36 4.71
CA LEU A 145 -42.39 3.47 3.31
C LEU A 145 -41.24 4.47 3.16
N GLN A 146 -40.26 4.12 2.33
CA GLN A 146 -39.17 4.99 1.89
C GLN A 146 -38.91 4.80 0.39
N LEU A 147 -38.17 5.70 -0.24
CA LEU A 147 -37.79 5.52 -1.64
C LEU A 147 -36.73 4.39 -1.74
N PRO A 148 -36.86 3.48 -2.72
CA PRO A 148 -35.80 2.53 -2.99
C PRO A 148 -34.55 3.27 -3.46
N SER A 149 -33.38 2.75 -3.11
CA SER A 149 -32.10 3.30 -3.54
C SER A 149 -31.16 2.19 -4.00
N ALA A 150 -30.24 2.54 -4.89
CA ALA A 150 -29.16 1.67 -5.32
C ALA A 150 -27.91 2.52 -5.48
N GLY A 151 -26.76 1.99 -5.08
CA GLY A 151 -25.52 2.73 -5.09
C GLY A 151 -24.30 1.85 -5.26
N LEU A 152 -23.24 2.46 -5.80
CA LEU A 152 -21.91 1.89 -5.84
C LEU A 152 -21.06 2.55 -4.75
N HIS A 153 -20.29 1.76 -4.03
CA HIS A 153 -19.32 2.27 -3.07
C HIS A 153 -17.99 2.51 -3.78
N ALA A 154 -17.35 3.62 -3.45
CA ALA A 154 -16.03 3.93 -3.99
C ALA A 154 -15.02 2.85 -3.60
N PRO A 155 -14.08 2.50 -4.51
CA PRO A 155 -12.95 1.66 -4.14
C PRO A 155 -12.08 2.39 -3.11
N ARG A 156 -11.43 1.64 -2.23
CA ARG A 156 -10.44 2.19 -1.29
C ARG A 156 -9.04 1.82 -1.74
N LEU A 157 -8.12 2.76 -1.69
CA LEU A 157 -6.69 2.54 -1.94
C LEU A 157 -5.87 3.18 -0.81
N SER A 158 -4.91 2.44 -0.28
CA SER A 158 -4.00 2.89 0.78
C SER A 158 -2.59 2.40 0.48
N ALA A 159 -1.63 3.30 0.59
CA ALA A 159 -0.20 3.01 0.42
C ALA A 159 0.63 3.95 1.30
N GLN A 160 1.84 3.52 1.68
CA GLN A 160 2.79 4.32 2.44
C GLN A 160 4.15 4.32 1.72
N PRO A 161 4.32 5.14 0.66
CA PRO A 161 5.58 5.21 -0.08
C PRO A 161 6.70 5.81 0.77
N THR A 162 7.90 5.24 0.66
CA THR A 162 9.11 5.78 1.28
C THR A 162 10.12 6.18 0.21
N THR A 163 10.66 7.40 0.30
CA THR A 163 11.66 7.93 -0.63
C THR A 163 12.95 8.31 0.09
N ALA A 164 14.08 8.10 -0.59
CA ALA A 164 15.40 8.51 -0.16
C ALA A 164 16.10 9.26 -1.30
N LEU A 165 16.89 10.27 -0.94
CA LEU A 165 17.74 11.03 -1.84
C LEU A 165 19.17 11.00 -1.29
N GLY A 166 20.13 10.75 -2.16
CA GLY A 166 21.53 10.61 -1.79
C GLY A 166 22.48 11.21 -2.82
N LEU A 167 23.72 11.44 -2.36
CA LEU A 167 24.87 11.77 -3.19
C LEU A 167 25.90 10.67 -2.97
N THR A 168 26.53 10.20 -4.03
CA THR A 168 27.59 9.17 -3.99
C THR A 168 28.85 9.68 -4.65
#